data_AF-A0A2M8N5B7-F1
#
_entry.id   AF-A0A2M8N5B7-F1
#
_cell.length_a   1.000
_cell.length_b   1.000
_cell.length_c   1.000
_cell.angle_alpha   90.00
_cell.angle_beta   90.00
_cell.angle_gamma   90.00
#
_symmetry.space_group_name_H-M   'P 1'
#
loop_
_entity.id
_entity.type
_entity.pdbx_description
1 polymer ?
#
loop_
_entity_poly.entity_id
_entity_poly.type
_entity_poly.pdbx_seq_one_letter_code
_entity_poly.pdbx_strand_id
1 'polypeptide(L)'
;TATAGTPVKPKSVPRTPVGKSDDLTRVEGIGPKMAQALIDAGINTYAKLAEANEDTLRDAIQKAGMRLAPSIPTWAEQAAFARDGKWDELEKLQESLEGGRRV
;
A
#
# COMPACT_ATOMS: atom_id res chain seq x y z
N THR A 1 -18.17 2.95 28.17
CA THR A 1 -18.99 3.65 27.15
C THR A 1 -18.29 3.51 25.80
N ALA A 2 -18.97 2.85 24.86
CA ALA A 2 -18.85 2.80 23.38
C ALA A 2 -17.59 3.42 22.71
N THR A 3 -16.88 2.83 21.75
CA THR A 3 -17.19 1.76 20.78
C THR A 3 -15.89 1.09 20.30
N ALA A 4 -15.93 -0.25 20.24
CA ALA A 4 -14.97 -1.09 19.53
C ALA A 4 -15.13 -0.92 18.01
N GLY A 5 -14.05 -0.54 17.32
CA GLY A 5 -13.96 -0.53 15.86
C GLY A 5 -13.56 -1.90 15.32
N THR A 6 -14.56 -2.77 15.16
CA THR A 6 -14.72 -3.83 14.16
C THR A 6 -13.48 -4.51 13.52
N PRO A 7 -13.33 -5.85 13.67
CA PRO A 7 -12.45 -6.65 12.83
C PRO A 7 -13.06 -6.74 11.41
N VAL A 8 -12.39 -6.18 10.41
CA VAL A 8 -12.84 -6.23 9.02
C VAL A 8 -12.59 -7.62 8.42
N LYS A 9 -13.59 -8.48 8.65
CA LYS A 9 -14.06 -9.62 7.85
C LYS A 9 -13.53 -9.59 6.38
N PRO A 10 -12.84 -10.65 5.90
CA PRO A 10 -12.23 -10.68 4.58
C PRO A 10 -13.32 -10.87 3.51
N LYS A 11 -13.71 -9.80 2.82
CA LYS A 11 -14.60 -9.86 1.65
C LYS A 11 -14.15 -8.84 0.62
N SER A 12 -13.24 -9.28 -0.25
CA SER A 12 -13.41 -9.25 -1.71
C SER A 12 -12.08 -9.59 -2.36
N VAL A 13 -11.97 -10.82 -2.84
CA VAL A 13 -10.96 -11.23 -3.81
C VAL A 13 -11.51 -10.97 -5.21
N PRO A 14 -11.10 -9.93 -5.95
CA PRO A 14 -10.99 -10.10 -7.38
C PRO A 14 -9.79 -11.02 -7.61
N ARG A 15 -10.10 -12.26 -8.02
CA ARG A 15 -9.13 -13.19 -8.57
C ARG A 15 -8.46 -12.54 -9.79
N THR A 16 -7.20 -12.16 -9.66
CA THR A 16 -6.29 -11.82 -10.76
C THR A 16 -5.14 -12.85 -10.72
N PRO A 17 -4.67 -13.35 -11.87
CA PRO A 17 -4.36 -14.75 -12.07
C PRO A 17 -3.09 -15.23 -11.35
N VAL A 18 -3.12 -16.53 -11.04
CA VAL A 18 -2.08 -17.40 -10.51
C VAL A 18 -0.64 -16.89 -10.80
N GLY A 19 0.04 -16.40 -9.76
CA GLY A 19 1.51 -16.29 -9.74
C GLY A 19 2.18 -14.97 -10.14
N LYS A 20 1.47 -13.83 -10.25
CA LYS A 20 2.12 -12.51 -10.42
C LYS A 20 1.79 -11.59 -9.24
N SER A 21 2.82 -11.08 -8.56
CA SER A 21 2.72 -9.99 -7.60
C SER A 21 1.98 -8.79 -8.23
N ASP A 22 1.18 -8.08 -7.44
CA ASP A 22 0.60 -6.81 -7.90
C ASP A 22 1.71 -5.78 -8.16
N ASP A 23 1.40 -4.83 -9.04
CA ASP A 23 2.29 -3.75 -9.41
C ASP A 23 2.26 -2.66 -8.33
N LEU A 24 2.96 -2.90 -7.21
CA LEU A 24 2.99 -1.97 -6.07
C LEU A 24 3.53 -0.59 -6.44
N THR A 25 4.23 -0.47 -7.58
CA THR A 25 4.68 0.80 -8.17
C THR A 25 3.57 1.73 -8.61
N ARG A 26 2.30 1.29 -8.63
CA ARG A 26 1.12 2.16 -8.79
C ARG A 26 0.87 3.07 -7.60
N VAL A 27 1.37 2.71 -6.43
CA VAL A 27 1.28 3.53 -5.22
C VAL A 27 2.35 4.60 -5.27
N GLU A 28 1.95 5.85 -5.11
CA GLU A 28 2.87 6.97 -5.20
C GLU A 28 3.86 6.96 -4.02
N GLY A 29 5.14 7.17 -4.31
CA GLY A 29 6.25 6.95 -3.37
C GLY A 29 6.78 5.51 -3.31
N ILE A 30 6.06 4.50 -3.81
CA ILE A 30 6.61 3.14 -3.96
C ILE A 30 7.37 3.05 -5.29
N GLY A 31 8.69 3.21 -5.24
CA GLY A 31 9.56 2.92 -6.38
C GLY A 31 9.72 1.42 -6.64
N PRO A 32 10.27 1.01 -7.81
CA PRO A 32 10.48 -0.40 -8.15
C PRO A 32 11.36 -1.15 -7.14
N LYS A 33 12.30 -0.44 -6.50
CA LYS A 33 13.12 -0.97 -5.41
C LYS A 33 12.32 -1.22 -4.12
N MET A 34 11.42 -0.30 -3.76
CA MET A 34 10.55 -0.45 -2.60
C MET A 34 9.54 -1.57 -2.82
N ALA A 35 8.95 -1.64 -4.01
CA ALA A 35 8.08 -2.74 -4.40
C ALA A 35 8.77 -4.10 -4.25
N GLN A 36 10.03 -4.22 -4.70
CA GLN A 36 10.82 -5.44 -4.50
C GLN A 36 11.05 -5.74 -3.02
N ALA A 37 11.44 -4.76 -2.20
CA ALA A 37 11.61 -4.94 -0.75
C ALA A 37 10.33 -5.42 -0.06
N LEU A 38 9.19 -4.87 -0.46
CA LEU A 38 7.87 -5.25 0.06
C LEU A 38 7.50 -6.67 -0.38
N ILE A 39 7.73 -7.02 -1.65
CA ILE A 39 7.52 -8.38 -2.17
C ILE A 39 8.39 -9.39 -1.42
N ASP A 40 9.66 -9.06 -1.16
CA ASP A 40 10.60 -9.89 -0.39
C ASP A 40 10.13 -10.06 1.07
N ALA A 41 9.55 -9.01 1.66
CA ALA A 41 8.86 -9.08 2.95
C ALA A 41 7.52 -9.83 2.91
N GLY A 42 7.11 -10.37 1.76
CA GLY A 42 5.87 -11.13 1.56
C GLY A 42 4.64 -10.27 1.26
N ILE A 43 4.80 -8.94 1.16
CA ILE A 43 3.78 -7.97 0.77
C ILE A 43 3.84 -7.83 -0.74
N ASN A 44 3.17 -8.75 -1.44
CA ASN A 44 3.21 -8.84 -2.90
C ASN A 44 1.88 -8.46 -3.57
N THR A 45 0.91 -7.95 -2.81
CA THR A 45 -0.41 -7.57 -3.32
C THR A 45 -0.89 -6.26 -2.70
N TYR A 46 -1.78 -5.54 -3.39
CA TYR A 46 -2.39 -4.32 -2.84
C TYR A 46 -3.19 -4.61 -1.57
N ALA A 47 -3.84 -5.78 -1.50
CA ALA A 47 -4.55 -6.22 -0.30
C ALA A 47 -3.61 -6.33 0.90
N LYS A 48 -2.49 -7.05 0.75
CA LYS A 48 -1.49 -7.17 1.82
C LYS A 48 -0.86 -5.84 2.18
N LEU A 49 -0.66 -4.94 1.23
CA LEU A 49 -0.06 -3.64 1.49
C LEU A 49 -1.03 -2.72 2.24
N ALA A 50 -2.33 -2.80 1.94
CA ALA A 50 -3.39 -2.10 2.67
C ALA A 50 -3.63 -2.68 4.07
N GLU A 51 -3.31 -3.96 4.29
CA GLU A 51 -3.35 -4.61 5.61
C GLU A 51 -2.06 -4.43 6.42
N ALA A 52 -0.94 -4.09 5.76
CA ALA A 52 0.34 -3.86 6.41
C ALA A 52 0.31 -2.54 7.19
N ASN A 53 0.84 -2.58 8.41
CA ASN A 53 1.01 -1.39 9.22
C ASN A 53 2.21 -0.57 8.76
N GLU A 54 2.17 0.73 9.06
CA GLU A 54 3.25 1.67 8.77
C GLU A 54 4.59 1.18 9.30
N ASP A 55 4.65 0.70 10.55
CA ASP A 55 5.86 0.13 11.15
C ASP A 55 6.42 -1.06 10.36
N THR A 56 5.56 -1.93 9.84
CA THR A 56 5.97 -3.09 9.03
C THR A 56 6.53 -2.65 7.69
N LEU A 57 5.90 -1.67 7.05
CA LEU A 57 6.39 -1.09 5.80
C LEU A 57 7.75 -0.42 6.04
N ARG A 58 7.88 0.37 7.11
CA ARG A 58 9.14 1.04 7.49
C ARG A 58 10.25 0.02 7.76
N ASP A 59 9.97 -1.04 8.52
CA ASP A 59 10.92 -2.11 8.81
C ASP A 59 11.35 -2.83 7.54
N ALA A 60 10.43 -3.16 6.63
CA ALA A 60 10.75 -3.79 5.34
C ALA A 60 11.68 -2.91 4.49
N ILE A 61 11.38 -1.62 4.40
CA ILE A 61 12.21 -0.66 3.66
C ILE A 61 13.59 -0.47 4.33
N GLN A 62 13.64 -0.41 5.66
CA GLN A 62 14.89 -0.30 6.41
C GLN A 62 15.75 -1.55 6.29
N LYS A 63 15.16 -2.75 6.34
CA LYS A 63 15.85 -4.03 6.11
C LYS A 63 16.45 -4.12 4.73
N ALA A 64 15.78 -3.53 3.74
CA ALA A 64 16.32 -3.40 2.39
C ALA A 64 17.43 -2.33 2.27
N GLY A 65 17.79 -1.65 3.37
CA GLY A 65 18.83 -0.63 3.42
C GLY A 65 18.43 0.67 2.71
N MET A 66 17.14 0.91 2.51
CA MET A 66 16.64 2.07 1.77
C MET A 66 16.17 3.18 2.71
N ARG A 67 16.09 4.40 2.18
CA ARG A 67 15.52 5.52 2.93
C ARG A 67 14.01 5.38 3.01
N LEU A 68 13.47 5.57 4.21
CA LEU A 68 12.03 5.63 4.43
C LEU A 68 11.42 6.73 3.56
N ALA A 69 10.40 6.38 2.77
CA ALA A 69 9.67 7.35 2.01
C ALA A 69 8.75 8.16 2.95
N PRO A 70 8.61 9.49 2.74
CA PRO A 70 7.65 10.28 3.50
C PRO A 70 6.19 9.86 3.20
N SER A 71 5.95 9.21 2.06
CA SER A 71 4.64 8.72 1.62
C SER A 71 4.24 7.37 2.24
N ILE A 72 5.06 6.73 3.09
CA ILE A 72 4.69 5.47 3.76
C ILE A 72 3.31 5.52 4.44
N PRO A 73 2.92 6.57 5.19
CA PRO A 73 1.57 6.69 5.73
C PRO A 73 0.46 6.63 4.67
N THR A 74 0.71 7.11 3.44
CA THR A 74 -0.29 7.12 2.36
C THR A 74 -0.33 5.80 1.59
N TRP A 75 0.71 4.96 1.73
CA TRP A 75 0.81 3.71 0.97
C TRP A 75 -0.32 2.73 1.26
N ALA A 76 -0.67 2.54 2.54
CA ALA A 76 -1.76 1.63 2.93
C ALA A 76 -3.12 2.13 2.40
N GLU A 77 -3.35 3.43 2.45
CA GLU A 77 -4.57 4.06 1.95
C GLU A 77 -4.68 3.98 0.41
N GLN A 78 -3.59 4.31 -0.30
CA GLN A 78 -3.51 4.16 -1.75
C GLN A 78 -3.69 2.70 -2.18
N ALA A 79 -3.10 1.75 -1.48
CA ALA A 79 -3.31 0.33 -1.76
C ALA A 79 -4.75 -0.12 -1.46
N ALA A 80 -5.42 0.51 -0.50
CA ALA A 80 -6.84 0.27 -0.24
C ALA A 80 -7.75 0.74 -1.39
N PHE A 81 -7.36 1.78 -2.12
CA PHE A 81 -8.02 2.18 -3.36
C PHE A 81 -7.65 1.25 -4.54
N ALA A 82 -6.37 0.92 -4.70
CA ALA A 82 -5.89 0.02 -5.75
C ALA A 82 -6.49 -1.39 -5.64
N ARG A 83 -6.61 -1.96 -4.42
CA ARG A 83 -7.26 -3.27 -4.19
C ARG A 83 -8.73 -3.27 -4.59
N ASP A 84 -9.40 -2.13 -4.45
CA ASP A 84 -10.82 -1.96 -4.75
C ASP A 84 -11.04 -1.58 -6.22
N GLY A 85 -9.96 -1.37 -6.98
CA GLY A 85 -10.00 -0.89 -8.36
C GLY A 85 -10.45 0.57 -8.49
N LYS A 86 -10.42 1.34 -7.40
CA LYS A 86 -10.78 2.76 -7.34
C LYS A 86 -9.64 3.66 -7.80
N TRP A 87 -9.23 3.47 -9.05
CA TRP A 87 -8.11 4.23 -9.64
C TRP A 87 -8.41 5.73 -9.71
N ASP A 88 -9.66 6.11 -9.95
CA ASP A 88 -10.12 7.51 -9.99
C ASP A 88 -9.94 8.22 -8.64
N GLU A 89 -10.33 7.55 -7.54
CA GLU A 89 -10.14 8.07 -6.18
C GLU A 89 -8.66 8.11 -5.79
N LEU A 90 -7.88 7.11 -6.21
CA LEU A 90 -6.44 7.08 -6.01
C LEU A 90 -5.76 8.24 -6.75
N GLU A 91 -6.14 8.52 -7.99
CA GLU A 91 -5.65 9.66 -8.75
C GLU A 91 -6.02 10.98 -8.07
N LYS A 92 -7.25 11.11 -7.58
CA LYS A 92 -7.70 12.31 -6.86
C LYS A 92 -6.96 12.52 -5.54
N LEU A 93 -6.68 11.43 -4.83
CA LEU A 93 -5.83 11.46 -3.64
C LEU A 93 -4.40 11.86 -4.00
N GLN A 94 -3.84 11.30 -5.06
CA GLN A 94 -2.51 11.65 -5.59
C GLN A 94 -2.46 13.10 -6.10
N GLU A 95 -3.50 13.62 -6.72
CA GLU A 95 -3.58 15.02 -7.15
C GLU A 95 -3.60 15.97 -5.94
N SER A 96 -4.24 15.54 -4.85
CA SER A 96 -4.21 16.25 -3.56
C SER A 96 -2.88 16.08 -2.81
N LEU A 97 -2.03 15.14 -3.23
CA LEU A 97 -0.73 14.81 -2.65
C LEU A 97 0.37 15.13 -3.67
N GLU A 98 0.93 16.33 -3.67
CA GLU A 98 2.00 16.66 -4.62
C GLU A 98 3.27 15.84 -4.32
N GLY A 99 3.49 14.75 -5.07
CA GLY A 99 4.61 13.82 -4.86
C GLY A 99 4.59 13.13 -3.49
N GLY A 100 3.39 12.84 -2.98
CA GLY A 100 3.21 12.09 -1.73
C GLY A 100 3.38 12.96 -0.49
N ARG A 101 3.38 14.28 -0.68
CA ARG A 101 3.29 15.29 0.37
C ARG A 101 1.97 16.02 0.25
N ARG A 102 1.26 16.15 1.36
CA ARG A 102 0.16 17.11 1.47
C ARG A 102 0.73 18.52 1.27
N VAL A 103 0.30 19.19 0.21
CA VAL A 103 0.61 20.61 -0.05
C VAL A 103 -0.38 21.54 0.65
#